data_AF-A0A346TP79-F1
#
_entry.id   AF-A0A346TP79-F1
#
_cell.length_a   1.000
_cell.length_b   1.000
_cell.length_c   1.000
_cell.angle_alpha   90.00
_cell.angle_beta   90.00
_cell.angle_gamma   90.00
#
_symmetry.space_group_name_H-M   'P 1'
#
loop_
_entity.id
_entity.type
_entity.pdbx_description
1 polymer ?
#
loop_
_entity_poly.entity_id
_entity_poly.type
_entity_poly.pdbx_seq_one_letter_code
_entity_poly.pdbx_strand_id
1 'polypeptide(L)'
;MKSDNTLAAERYLYNLLLKDKLSVYGCHEVTIGLEPLKKGREIVDFLTYDSKNVFRAYEIKVTKEDLKSTAKLSFVGHYNYLVLTEELYEEVKDTNLIPFNVGLVVVGKGVIKKSGRKTLSMSDNIKLLESLMRSLNRENKKHKFIF
;
A
#
# COMPACT_ATOMS: atom_id res chain seq x y z
N MET A 1 13.28 -10.39 8.59
CA MET A 1 12.71 -9.59 9.70
C MET A 1 12.45 -8.19 9.15
N LYS A 2 11.26 -7.61 9.36
CA LYS A 2 10.99 -6.22 8.92
C LYS A 2 11.83 -5.25 9.74
N SER A 3 12.26 -4.14 9.14
CA SER A 3 12.96 -3.07 9.86
C SER A 3 11.98 -2.28 10.72
N ASP A 4 12.48 -1.64 11.78
CA ASP A 4 11.67 -0.80 12.67
C ASP A 4 11.01 0.36 11.91
N ASN A 5 11.71 0.93 10.93
CA ASN A 5 11.20 2.00 10.07
C ASN A 5 10.01 1.54 9.22
N THR A 6 10.05 0.31 8.68
CA THR A 6 8.93 -0.25 7.93
C THR A 6 7.72 -0.44 8.84
N LEU A 7 7.92 -0.99 10.05
CA LEU A 7 6.82 -1.17 11.02
C LEU A 7 6.22 0.17 11.47
N ALA A 8 7.06 1.18 11.68
CA ALA A 8 6.62 2.53 12.01
C ALA A 8 5.78 3.15 10.87
N ALA A 9 6.20 2.99 9.62
CA ALA A 9 5.45 3.44 8.45
C ALA A 9 4.10 2.71 8.31
N GLU A 10 4.06 1.39 8.51
CA GLU A 10 2.83 0.61 8.52
C GLU A 10 1.84 1.11 9.58
N ARG A 11 2.30 1.29 10.82
CA ARG A 11 1.49 1.85 11.92
C ARG A 11 0.99 3.26 11.60
N TYR A 12 1.85 4.08 10.99
CA TYR A 12 1.48 5.43 10.58
C TYR A 12 0.35 5.42 9.55
N LEU A 13 0.45 4.58 8.51
CA LEU A 13 -0.59 4.44 7.50
C LEU A 13 -1.91 3.96 8.10
N TYR A 14 -1.86 2.96 8.98
CA TYR A 14 -3.06 2.48 9.68
C TYR A 14 -3.75 3.62 10.45
N ASN A 15 -2.99 4.38 11.23
CA ASN A 15 -3.51 5.52 11.99
C ASN A 15 -4.04 6.64 11.09
N LEU A 16 -3.34 6.96 10.01
CA LEU A 16 -3.75 8.01 9.08
C LEU A 16 -5.01 7.63 8.29
N LEU A 17 -5.15 6.37 7.89
CA LEU A 17 -6.10 5.94 6.86
C LEU A 17 -7.28 5.13 7.38
N LEU A 18 -7.16 4.45 8.51
CA LEU A 18 -8.18 3.55 9.05
C LEU A 18 -8.66 3.90 10.44
N LYS A 19 -7.78 4.41 11.32
CA LYS A 19 -8.17 4.76 12.69
C LYS A 19 -9.32 5.77 12.67
N ASP A 20 -10.38 5.46 13.42
CA ASP A 20 -11.61 6.24 13.55
C ASP A 20 -12.42 6.41 12.23
N LYS A 21 -12.12 5.63 11.18
CA LYS A 21 -12.81 5.69 9.88
C LYS A 21 -13.62 4.43 9.63
N LEU A 22 -14.95 4.55 9.69
CA LEU A 22 -15.88 3.43 9.48
C LEU A 22 -16.05 3.03 8.00
N SER A 23 -15.79 3.92 7.06
CA SER A 23 -16.06 3.71 5.63
C SER A 23 -14.84 3.31 4.81
N VAL A 24 -13.72 3.01 5.46
CA VAL A 24 -12.45 2.62 4.82
C VAL A 24 -11.95 1.33 5.45
N TYR A 25 -11.65 0.36 4.62
CA TYR A 25 -11.11 -0.93 5.00
C TYR A 25 -9.69 -1.05 4.46
N GLY A 26 -8.79 -1.71 5.17
CA GLY A 26 -7.44 -1.91 4.66
C GLY A 26 -6.66 -2.97 5.41
N CYS A 27 -5.61 -3.48 4.77
CA CYS A 27 -4.79 -4.56 5.30
C CYS A 27 -3.35 -4.44 4.78
N HIS A 28 -2.39 -4.87 5.59
CA HIS A 28 -0.98 -4.96 5.21
C HIS A 28 -0.69 -6.27 4.46
N GLU A 29 0.37 -6.27 3.64
CA GLU A 29 0.87 -7.44 2.91
C GLU A 29 -0.23 -8.17 2.12
N VAL A 30 -0.81 -7.48 1.16
CA VAL A 30 -1.91 -8.01 0.35
C VAL A 30 -1.35 -8.67 -0.90
N THR A 31 -1.37 -10.00 -0.92
CA THR A 31 -1.06 -10.77 -2.13
C THR A 31 -2.18 -10.63 -3.16
N ILE A 32 -1.86 -10.18 -4.36
CA ILE A 32 -2.82 -9.88 -5.43
C ILE A 32 -3.09 -11.09 -6.32
N GLY A 33 -4.36 -11.49 -6.44
CA GLY A 33 -4.80 -12.66 -7.22
C GLY A 33 -4.75 -13.98 -6.44
N LEU A 34 -5.02 -15.09 -7.12
CA LEU A 34 -4.96 -16.45 -6.56
C LEU A 34 -3.72 -17.18 -7.12
N GLU A 35 -2.99 -17.91 -6.28
CA GLU A 35 -1.82 -18.67 -6.70
C GLU A 35 -2.21 -19.95 -7.47
N PRO A 36 -1.38 -20.44 -8.42
CA PRO A 36 -0.22 -19.79 -9.03
C PRO A 36 -0.56 -19.26 -10.44
N LEU A 37 -0.65 -17.94 -10.59
CA LEU A 37 -0.47 -17.33 -11.90
C LEU A 37 1.01 -17.51 -12.27
N LYS A 38 1.29 -18.00 -13.49
CA LYS A 38 2.64 -18.23 -14.06
C LYS A 38 3.58 -17.01 -14.06
N LYS A 39 3.14 -15.87 -13.54
CA LYS A 39 3.89 -14.62 -13.37
C LYS A 39 3.78 -14.17 -11.91
N GLY A 40 4.78 -14.51 -11.09
CA GLY A 40 5.17 -13.84 -9.83
C GLY A 40 4.09 -13.45 -8.82
N ARG A 41 4.33 -13.74 -7.53
CA ARG A 41 3.47 -13.28 -6.44
C ARG A 41 3.61 -11.75 -6.25
N GLU A 42 2.63 -10.99 -6.71
CA GLU A 42 2.57 -9.53 -6.51
C GLU A 42 1.98 -9.23 -5.12
N ILE A 43 2.69 -8.45 -4.31
CA ILE A 43 2.30 -8.11 -2.93
C ILE A 43 2.32 -6.59 -2.80
N VAL A 44 1.20 -6.02 -2.35
CA VAL A 44 1.06 -4.60 -2.00
C VAL A 44 1.33 -4.46 -0.50
N ASP A 45 2.14 -3.47 -0.09
CA ASP A 45 2.51 -3.29 1.31
C ASP A 45 1.30 -2.91 2.17
N PHE A 46 0.47 -1.99 1.66
CA PHE A 46 -0.81 -1.66 2.25
C PHE A 46 -1.86 -1.35 1.19
N LEU A 47 -3.01 -2.01 1.28
CA LEU A 47 -4.14 -1.80 0.36
C LEU A 47 -5.36 -1.32 1.15
N THR A 48 -6.00 -0.27 0.65
CA THR A 48 -7.28 0.23 1.19
C THR A 48 -8.40 0.19 0.17
N TYR A 49 -9.62 0.07 0.64
CA TYR A 49 -10.86 0.07 -0.12
C TYR A 49 -11.91 0.90 0.64
N ASP A 50 -12.64 1.78 -0.05
CA ASP A 50 -13.68 2.62 0.57
C ASP A 50 -15.08 2.31 0.03
N SER A 51 -16.10 2.87 0.68
CA SER A 51 -17.51 2.70 0.30
C SER A 51 -17.88 3.29 -1.08
N LYS A 52 -16.95 3.98 -1.75
CA LYS A 52 -17.11 4.49 -3.12
C LYS A 52 -16.46 3.57 -4.15
N ASN A 53 -16.16 2.33 -3.76
CA ASN A 53 -15.48 1.32 -4.57
C ASN A 53 -14.08 1.76 -5.02
N VAL A 54 -13.36 2.55 -4.20
CA VAL A 54 -12.03 3.06 -4.57
C VAL A 54 -10.93 2.32 -3.82
N PHE A 55 -10.17 1.50 -4.56
CA PHE A 55 -8.87 0.99 -4.14
C PHE A 55 -7.75 2.05 -4.14
N ARG A 56 -6.95 2.07 -3.07
CA ARG A 56 -5.67 2.79 -3.01
C ARG A 56 -4.57 1.84 -2.53
N ALA A 57 -3.51 1.72 -3.32
CA ALA A 57 -2.32 0.92 -3.00
C ALA A 57 -1.20 1.83 -2.51
N TYR A 58 -0.48 1.40 -1.48
CA TYR A 58 0.61 2.16 -0.85
C TYR A 58 1.82 1.26 -0.74
N GLU A 59 2.93 1.66 -1.36
CA GLU A 59 4.21 0.96 -1.27
C GLU A 59 5.16 1.75 -0.37
N ILE A 60 5.70 1.06 0.62
CA ILE A 60 6.57 1.63 1.65
C ILE A 60 8.01 1.51 1.18
N LYS A 61 8.74 2.63 1.21
CA LYS A 61 10.16 2.68 0.89
C LYS A 61 10.87 3.45 2.00
N VAL A 62 11.81 2.79 2.66
CA VAL A 62 12.53 3.37 3.81
C VAL A 62 13.99 3.67 3.49
N THR A 63 14.52 3.10 2.41
CA THR A 63 15.87 3.39 1.90
C THR A 63 15.86 3.82 0.42
N LYS A 64 16.95 4.45 -0.03
CA LYS A 64 17.16 4.79 -1.45
C LYS A 64 17.28 3.55 -2.33
N GLU A 65 17.87 2.48 -1.79
CA GLU A 65 18.00 1.19 -2.46
C GLU A 65 16.63 0.59 -2.75
N ASP A 66 15.69 0.69 -1.80
CA ASP A 66 14.32 0.23 -2.01
C ASP A 66 13.64 0.99 -3.17
N LEU A 67 13.89 2.30 -3.28
CA LEU A 67 13.35 3.14 -4.36
C LEU A 67 13.97 2.79 -5.72
N LYS A 68 15.26 2.44 -5.77
CA LYS A 68 15.97 2.08 -7.00
C LYS A 68 15.75 0.62 -7.41
N SER A 69 15.17 -0.19 -6.53
CA SER A 69 14.96 -1.62 -6.80
C SER A 69 14.13 -1.82 -8.09
N THR A 70 14.54 -2.77 -8.92
CA THR A 70 13.79 -3.19 -10.13
C THR A 70 12.58 -4.06 -9.80
N ALA A 71 12.29 -4.25 -8.51
CA ALA A 71 11.11 -4.96 -8.04
C ALA A 71 9.87 -4.26 -8.59
N LYS A 72 8.94 -5.05 -9.13
CA LYS A 72 7.70 -4.54 -9.70
C LYS A 72 6.90 -3.86 -8.59
N LEU A 73 6.80 -2.53 -8.65
CA LEU A 73 5.93 -1.76 -7.74
C LEU A 73 4.48 -2.18 -7.97
N SER A 74 3.77 -2.58 -6.91
CA SER A 74 2.41 -3.11 -7.02
C SER A 74 1.37 -1.97 -7.08
N PHE A 75 1.49 -1.11 -8.10
CA PHE A 75 0.57 0.01 -8.35
C PHE A 75 -0.73 -0.44 -9.04
N VAL A 76 -1.47 -1.28 -8.33
CA VAL A 76 -2.70 -1.93 -8.77
C VAL A 76 -3.97 -1.14 -8.48
N GLY A 77 -3.91 -0.14 -7.59
CA GLY A 77 -5.09 0.62 -7.17
C GLY A 77 -5.57 1.65 -8.19
N HIS A 78 -6.76 2.22 -7.94
CA HIS A 78 -7.22 3.43 -8.64
C HIS A 78 -6.30 4.61 -8.35
N TYR A 79 -5.76 4.66 -7.13
CA TYR A 79 -4.73 5.61 -6.74
C TYR A 79 -3.57 4.83 -6.13
N ASN A 80 -2.35 5.28 -6.40
CA ASN A 80 -1.14 4.57 -6.00
C ASN A 80 -0.20 5.56 -5.34
N TYR A 81 0.35 5.18 -4.19
CA TYR A 81 1.16 6.06 -3.36
C TYR A 81 2.50 5.40 -3.03
N LEU A 82 3.57 6.19 -3.07
CA LEU A 82 4.79 5.88 -2.35
C LEU A 82 4.68 6.45 -0.93
N VAL A 83 5.17 5.68 0.04
CA VAL A 83 5.21 6.07 1.45
C VAL A 83 6.68 6.11 1.86
N LEU A 84 7.19 7.31 2.12
CA LEU A 84 8.58 7.54 2.48
C LEU A 84 8.70 7.97 3.94
N THR A 85 9.84 7.64 4.56
CA THR A 85 10.27 8.35 5.77
C THR A 85 10.58 9.81 5.42
N GLU A 86 10.52 10.69 6.42
CA GLU A 86 10.88 12.10 6.21
C GLU A 86 12.31 12.25 5.73
N GLU A 87 13.25 11.53 6.35
CA GLU A 87 14.67 11.53 5.97
C GLU A 87 14.86 11.16 4.50
N LEU A 88 14.24 10.06 4.05
CA LEU A 88 14.34 9.61 2.66
C LEU A 88 13.69 10.62 1.70
N TYR A 89 12.56 11.21 2.09
CA TYR A 89 11.89 12.24 1.29
C TYR A 89 12.80 13.44 1.06
N GLU A 90 13.40 14.00 2.12
CA GLU A 90 14.31 15.15 1.99
C GLU A 90 15.51 14.83 1.09
N GLU A 91 15.97 13.56 1.09
CA GLU A 91 17.10 13.11 0.28
C GLU A 91 16.78 12.90 -1.21
N VAL A 92 15.50 12.68 -1.56
CA VAL A 92 15.08 12.30 -2.93
C VAL A 92 14.06 13.26 -3.57
N LYS A 93 13.51 14.22 -2.81
CA LYS A 93 12.47 15.15 -3.29
C LYS A 93 12.86 15.94 -4.54
N ASP A 94 14.15 16.25 -4.67
CA ASP A 94 14.72 17.01 -5.80
C ASP A 94 15.31 16.09 -6.89
N THR A 95 15.03 14.79 -6.83
CA THR A 95 15.52 13.78 -7.77
C THR A 95 14.39 13.20 -8.62
N ASN A 96 14.75 12.56 -9.73
CA ASN A 96 13.80 11.87 -10.60
C ASN A 96 13.36 10.48 -10.09
N LEU A 97 13.65 10.13 -8.83
CA LEU A 97 13.30 8.83 -8.24
C LEU A 97 11.82 8.71 -7.90
N ILE A 98 11.10 9.82 -7.75
CA ILE A 98 9.66 9.84 -7.45
C ILE A 98 8.87 9.89 -8.77
N PRO A 99 8.07 8.87 -9.12
CA PRO A 99 7.30 8.88 -10.35
C PRO A 99 6.25 10.00 -10.41
N PHE A 100 6.06 10.60 -11.59
CA PHE A 100 5.19 11.77 -11.75
C PHE A 100 3.70 11.51 -11.44
N ASN A 101 3.15 10.35 -11.84
CA ASN A 101 1.72 10.04 -11.64
C ASN A 101 1.40 9.30 -10.32
N VAL A 102 2.40 9.12 -9.47
CA VAL A 102 2.24 8.43 -8.18
C VAL A 102 2.11 9.48 -7.07
N GLY A 103 1.19 9.22 -6.14
CA GLY A 103 1.00 10.06 -4.97
C GLY A 103 2.12 9.84 -3.96
N LEU A 104 2.28 10.78 -3.04
CA LEU A 104 3.35 10.73 -2.05
C LEU A 104 2.77 10.95 -0.66
N VAL A 105 3.04 10.00 0.23
CA VAL A 105 2.81 10.11 1.67
C VAL A 105 4.17 10.16 2.35
N VAL A 106 4.35 11.11 3.26
CA VAL A 106 5.54 11.18 4.10
C VAL A 106 5.12 10.87 5.53
N VAL A 107 5.79 9.89 6.14
CA VAL A 107 5.55 9.51 7.54
C VAL A 107 5.74 10.74 8.42
N GLY A 108 4.76 11.03 9.27
CA GLY A 108 4.73 12.23 10.12
C GLY A 108 4.11 13.47 9.47
N LYS A 109 4.15 13.62 8.14
CA LYS A 109 3.60 14.80 7.43
C LYS A 109 2.28 14.54 6.69
N GLY A 110 1.97 13.28 6.39
CA GLY A 110 0.74 12.88 5.70
C GLY A 110 0.87 12.93 4.18
N VAL A 111 -0.23 13.21 3.48
CA VAL A 111 -0.25 13.23 2.02
C VAL A 111 0.33 14.53 1.49
N ILE A 112 1.52 14.45 0.87
CA ILE A 112 2.21 15.60 0.26
C ILE A 112 1.76 15.81 -1.19
N LYS A 113 1.52 14.72 -1.91
CA LYS A 113 1.11 14.74 -3.32
C LYS A 113 -0.02 13.76 -3.57
N LYS A 114 -1.08 14.21 -4.22
CA LYS A 114 -2.19 13.34 -4.63
C LYS A 114 -1.78 12.51 -5.86
N SER A 115 -2.18 11.25 -5.87
CA SER A 115 -1.99 10.35 -7.01
C SER A 115 -2.95 10.69 -8.15
N GLY A 116 -2.52 10.51 -9.40
CA GLY A 116 -3.41 10.48 -10.55
C GLY A 116 -4.33 9.25 -10.50
N ARG A 117 -5.55 9.38 -11.01
CA ARG A 117 -6.50 8.25 -11.04
C ARG A 117 -6.20 7.32 -12.20
N LYS A 118 -6.07 6.03 -11.93
CA LYS A 118 -6.03 4.94 -12.90
C LYS A 118 -7.43 4.32 -13.05
N THR A 119 -7.82 4.04 -14.28
CA THR A 119 -9.04 3.26 -14.58
C THR A 119 -8.75 1.78 -14.35
N LEU A 120 -9.61 1.12 -13.58
CA LEU A 120 -9.57 -0.33 -13.36
C LEU A 120 -10.77 -0.99 -14.04
N SER A 121 -10.56 -2.18 -14.60
CA SER A 121 -11.67 -2.99 -15.12
C SER A 121 -12.50 -3.56 -13.96
N MET A 122 -13.70 -4.05 -14.25
CA MET A 122 -14.51 -4.76 -13.26
C MET A 122 -13.78 -5.99 -12.72
N SER A 123 -13.07 -6.71 -13.60
CA SER A 123 -12.27 -7.89 -13.21
C SER A 123 -11.14 -7.51 -12.26
N ASP A 124 -10.44 -6.40 -12.50
CA ASP A 124 -9.42 -5.90 -11.58
C ASP A 124 -10.01 -5.54 -10.22
N ASN A 125 -11.17 -4.88 -10.19
CA ASN A 125 -11.85 -4.53 -8.95
C ASN A 125 -12.23 -5.77 -8.12
N ILE A 126 -12.81 -6.79 -8.76
CA ILE A 126 -13.14 -8.06 -8.10
C ILE A 126 -11.87 -8.73 -7.57
N LYS A 127 -10.82 -8.81 -8.39
CA LYS A 127 -9.54 -9.41 -7.98
C LYS A 127 -8.94 -8.72 -6.77
N LEU A 128 -8.96 -7.39 -6.72
CA LEU A 128 -8.45 -6.63 -5.57
C LEU A 128 -9.32 -6.82 -4.33
N LEU A 129 -10.64 -6.85 -4.49
CA LEU A 129 -11.58 -7.10 -3.41
C LEU A 129 -11.35 -8.47 -2.76
N GLU A 130 -11.29 -9.53 -3.56
CA GLU A 130 -11.00 -10.90 -3.11
C GLU A 130 -9.64 -10.99 -2.40
N SER A 131 -8.63 -10.32 -2.97
CA SER A 131 -7.28 -10.27 -2.39
C SER A 131 -7.29 -9.60 -1.02
N LEU A 132 -7.97 -8.47 -0.88
CA LEU A 132 -8.12 -7.74 0.38
C LEU A 132 -8.89 -8.57 1.41
N MET A 133 -10.04 -9.14 1.03
CA MET A 133 -10.88 -9.97 1.90
C MET A 133 -10.09 -11.16 2.47
N ARG A 134 -9.31 -11.84 1.62
CA ARG A 134 -8.45 -12.94 2.05
C ARG A 134 -7.40 -12.49 3.06
N SER A 135 -6.73 -11.36 2.80
CA SER A 135 -5.73 -10.82 3.72
C SER A 135 -6.36 -10.38 5.05
N LEU A 136 -7.52 -9.73 5.04
CA LEU A 136 -8.27 -9.39 6.25
C LEU A 136 -8.65 -10.63 7.07
N ASN A 137 -9.13 -11.69 6.40
CA ASN A 137 -9.44 -12.94 7.07
C ASN A 137 -8.19 -13.60 7.68
N ARG A 138 -7.05 -13.55 6.98
CA ARG A 138 -5.75 -14.01 7.50
C ARG A 138 -5.35 -13.24 8.76
N GLU A 139 -5.41 -11.92 8.75
CA GLU A 139 -5.08 -11.11 9.93
C GLU A 139 -6.06 -11.37 11.09
N ASN A 140 -7.35 -11.51 10.81
CA ASN A 140 -8.34 -11.86 11.83
C ASN A 140 -8.04 -13.22 12.49
N LYS A 141 -7.63 -14.23 11.71
CA LYS A 141 -7.24 -15.54 12.25
C LYS A 141 -6.03 -15.46 13.17
N LYS A 142 -5.04 -14.59 12.89
CA LYS A 142 -3.88 -14.39 13.79
C LYS A 142 -4.29 -13.89 15.18
N HIS A 143 -5.36 -13.10 15.27
CA HIS A 143 -5.83 -12.52 16.52
C HIS A 143 -6.88 -13.37 17.25
N LYS A 144 -7.49 -14.35 16.58
CA LYS A 144 -8.59 -15.19 17.14
C LYS A 144 -8.15 -16.43 17.95
N PHE A 145 -6.85 -16.69 18.09
CA PHE A 145 -6.34 -17.81 18.91
C PHE A 145 -5.79 -17.36 20.28
N ILE A 146 -6.26 -16.22 20.77
CA ILE A 146 -6.03 -15.74 22.13
C ILE A 146 -7.38 -15.80 22.87
N PHE A 147 -7.81 -17.01 23.22
CA PHE A 147 -8.92 -17.27 24.13
C PHE A 147 -8.52 -18.38 25.08
#